data_AF-A0A4Q0ZQ67-F1
#
_entry.id   AF-A0A4Q0ZQ67-F1
#
_cell.length_a   1.000
_cell.length_b   1.000
_cell.length_c   1.000
_cell.angle_alpha   90.00
_cell.angle_beta   90.00
_cell.angle_gamma   90.00
#
_symmetry.space_group_name_H-M   'P 1'
#
loop_
_entity.id
_entity.type
_entity.pdbx_description
1 polymer ?
#
loop_
_entity_poly.entity_id
_entity_poly.type
_entity_poly.pdbx_seq_one_letter_code
_entity_poly.pdbx_strand_id
1 'polypeptide(L)'
;NNDFDLEQTIFNIEFQMNRGHLKQYNINTIDDLLCNAKNLFQSAMDDIRLLDIDSVSNERLINNKYQAATHKLWEEIKSEYDLKDFLQIDFPLERLKRKISVYDENKFEYEYIALIRKAYINNLTLDSENLKELYFKAKESLKKTTTQKELKKDYIEVDIIDETTNKKENFRLFPDGSLIKPLRTETVANLSDYELLVYLDKTSEKQYLTTRDNHIYQVAYKEAQKRNLLLNISTKEAMKF
;
A
#
# COMPACT_ATOMS: atom_id res chain seq x y z
N ASN A 1 -30.21 -23.31 6.14
CA ASN A 1 -29.82 -24.69 5.84
C ASN A 1 -30.37 -24.99 4.47
N ASN A 2 -29.52 -24.95 3.45
CA ASN A 2 -29.92 -24.85 2.05
C ASN A 2 -30.12 -26.26 1.45
N ASP A 3 -31.12 -27.04 1.89
CA ASP A 3 -31.57 -28.29 1.22
C ASP A 3 -30.46 -29.12 0.52
N PHE A 4 -29.33 -29.33 1.21
CA PHE A 4 -28.18 -30.07 0.67
C PHE A 4 -28.39 -31.54 1.01
N ASP A 5 -28.87 -32.31 0.04
CA ASP A 5 -29.08 -33.76 0.14
C ASP A 5 -27.80 -34.52 -0.21
N LEU A 6 -27.19 -35.16 0.80
CA LEU A 6 -25.90 -35.85 0.70
C LEU A 6 -25.94 -37.11 -0.18
N GLU A 7 -27.13 -37.62 -0.52
CA GLU A 7 -27.28 -38.80 -1.39
C GLU A 7 -27.32 -38.44 -2.88
N GLN A 8 -27.42 -37.16 -3.22
CA GLN A 8 -27.31 -36.70 -4.60
C GLN A 8 -25.85 -36.37 -4.91
N THR A 9 -25.39 -36.67 -6.12
CA THR A 9 -24.10 -36.19 -6.63
C THR A 9 -24.12 -34.66 -6.73
N ILE A 10 -23.81 -33.98 -5.63
CA ILE A 10 -23.68 -32.53 -5.63
C ILE A 10 -22.28 -32.20 -6.13
N PHE A 11 -22.15 -32.03 -7.44
CA PHE A 11 -20.94 -31.46 -8.02
C PHE A 11 -21.28 -30.50 -9.16
N ASN A 12 -22.17 -29.55 -8.89
CA ASN A 12 -22.33 -28.41 -9.77
C ASN A 12 -21.41 -27.28 -9.28
N ILE A 13 -20.39 -26.95 -10.07
CA ILE A 13 -19.54 -25.79 -9.85
C ILE A 13 -20.04 -24.67 -10.75
N GLU A 14 -20.58 -23.63 -10.13
CA GLU A 14 -21.07 -22.46 -10.85
C GLU A 14 -20.17 -21.26 -10.61
N PHE A 15 -19.81 -20.57 -11.69
CA PHE A 15 -19.09 -19.31 -11.64
C PHE A 15 -20.00 -18.17 -12.10
N GLN A 16 -20.20 -17.20 -11.23
CA GLN A 16 -20.87 -15.96 -11.60
C GLN A 16 -19.85 -14.92 -12.05
N MET A 17 -19.93 -14.51 -13.32
CA MET A 17 -19.08 -13.45 -13.87
C MET A 17 -19.86 -12.17 -14.12
N ASN A 18 -19.39 -11.08 -13.55
CA ASN A 18 -19.98 -9.77 -13.75
C ASN A 18 -19.51 -9.13 -15.06
N ARG A 19 -20.37 -8.31 -15.68
CA ARG A 19 -20.05 -7.56 -16.92
C ARG A 19 -18.75 -6.76 -16.83
N GLY A 20 -18.42 -6.22 -15.66
CA GLY A 20 -17.16 -5.50 -15.44
C GLY A 20 -15.92 -6.36 -15.60
N HIS A 21 -15.99 -7.65 -15.23
CA HIS A 21 -14.91 -8.62 -15.41
C HIS A 21 -14.78 -9.02 -16.88
N LEU A 22 -15.89 -9.36 -17.54
CA LEU A 22 -15.93 -9.71 -18.97
C LEU A 22 -15.34 -8.62 -19.87
N LYS A 23 -15.67 -7.35 -19.57
CA LYS A 23 -15.11 -6.19 -20.30
C LYS A 23 -13.60 -6.07 -20.18
N GLN A 24 -12.97 -6.62 -19.14
CA GLN A 24 -11.50 -6.60 -19.02
C GLN A 24 -10.84 -7.50 -20.07
N TYR A 25 -11.57 -8.50 -20.60
CA TYR A 25 -11.08 -9.43 -21.62
C TYR A 25 -11.65 -9.13 -23.01
N ASN A 26 -12.17 -7.92 -23.22
CA ASN A 26 -12.83 -7.51 -24.47
C ASN A 26 -14.08 -8.34 -24.85
N ILE A 27 -14.74 -8.98 -23.88
CA ILE A 27 -15.97 -9.73 -24.12
C ILE A 27 -17.14 -8.77 -23.99
N ASN A 28 -17.75 -8.43 -25.14
CA ASN A 28 -18.77 -7.40 -25.22
C ASN A 28 -20.14 -7.96 -25.62
N THR A 29 -20.17 -9.08 -26.34
CA THR A 29 -21.37 -9.75 -26.83
C THR A 29 -21.54 -11.15 -26.22
N ILE A 30 -22.72 -11.74 -26.42
CA ILE A 30 -22.99 -13.12 -26.01
C ILE A 30 -22.14 -14.09 -26.83
N ASP A 31 -21.96 -13.83 -28.13
CA ASP A 31 -21.14 -14.66 -29.00
C ASP A 31 -19.67 -14.66 -28.54
N ASP A 32 -19.13 -13.49 -28.17
CA ASP A 32 -17.78 -13.40 -27.59
C ASP A 32 -17.65 -14.27 -26.33
N LEU A 33 -18.69 -14.28 -25.47
CA LEU A 33 -18.70 -15.07 -24.24
C LEU A 33 -18.74 -16.56 -24.54
N LEU A 34 -19.59 -16.99 -25.46
CA LEU A 34 -19.74 -18.41 -25.83
C LEU A 34 -18.49 -18.94 -26.52
N CYS A 35 -17.84 -18.15 -27.38
CA CYS A 35 -16.58 -18.52 -28.03
C CYS A 35 -15.40 -18.58 -27.06
N ASN A 36 -15.48 -17.90 -25.91
CA ASN A 36 -14.44 -17.88 -24.87
C ASN A 36 -14.81 -18.67 -23.61
N ALA A 37 -15.91 -19.42 -23.61
CA ALA A 37 -16.47 -20.04 -22.41
C ALA A 37 -15.47 -20.97 -21.72
N LYS A 38 -14.72 -21.77 -22.49
CA LYS A 38 -13.64 -22.63 -21.99
C LYS A 38 -12.54 -21.84 -21.29
N ASN A 39 -12.04 -20.79 -21.93
CA ASN A 39 -10.98 -19.97 -21.35
C ASN A 39 -11.47 -19.19 -20.13
N LEU A 40 -12.72 -18.73 -20.14
CA LEU A 40 -13.34 -18.05 -18.99
C LEU A 40 -13.43 -18.99 -17.80
N PHE A 41 -13.87 -20.23 -18.02
CA PHE A 41 -13.92 -21.25 -16.98
C PHE A 41 -12.54 -21.52 -16.41
N GLN A 42 -11.53 -21.75 -17.26
CA GLN A 42 -10.16 -21.99 -16.81
C GLN A 42 -9.58 -20.80 -16.04
N SER A 43 -9.83 -19.57 -16.51
CA SER A 43 -9.43 -18.35 -15.81
C SER A 43 -10.12 -18.23 -14.44
N ALA A 44 -11.38 -18.62 -14.32
CA ALA A 44 -12.10 -18.58 -13.05
C ALA A 44 -11.52 -19.60 -12.05
N MET A 45 -11.13 -20.78 -12.54
CA MET A 45 -10.46 -21.81 -11.72
C MET A 45 -9.05 -21.41 -11.30
N ASP A 46 -8.35 -20.59 -12.08
CA ASP A 46 -7.07 -20.01 -11.67
C ASP A 46 -7.23 -18.88 -10.64
N ASP A 47 -8.28 -18.07 -10.79
CA ASP A 47 -8.60 -17.00 -9.84
C ASP A 47 -9.08 -17.56 -8.49
N ILE A 48 -9.78 -18.70 -8.49
CA ILE A 48 -10.28 -19.40 -7.30
C ILE A 48 -9.59 -20.75 -7.18
N ARG A 49 -8.51 -20.82 -6.38
CA ARG A 49 -7.71 -22.03 -6.21
C ARG A 49 -8.17 -22.86 -5.01
N LEU A 50 -8.38 -24.15 -5.23
CA LEU A 50 -8.43 -25.14 -4.14
C LEU A 50 -7.00 -25.49 -3.74
N LEU A 51 -6.59 -25.18 -2.51
CA LEU A 51 -5.21 -25.40 -2.05
C LEU A 51 -5.02 -26.79 -1.44
N ASP A 52 -3.91 -27.44 -1.80
CA ASP A 52 -3.42 -28.65 -1.14
C ASP A 52 -2.59 -28.25 0.10
N ILE A 53 -3.18 -28.39 1.28
CA ILE A 53 -2.59 -28.00 2.55
C ILE A 53 -1.38 -28.90 2.90
N ASP A 54 -1.37 -30.14 2.42
CA ASP A 54 -0.30 -31.10 2.71
C ASP A 54 0.96 -30.85 1.87
N SER A 55 0.86 -30.00 0.85
CA SER A 55 1.98 -29.66 -0.04
C SER A 55 3.06 -28.78 0.63
N VAL A 56 2.74 -28.11 1.74
CA VAL A 56 3.63 -27.12 2.41
C VAL A 56 3.52 -27.25 3.93
N SER A 57 4.61 -26.93 4.66
CA SER A 57 4.59 -26.95 6.13
C SER A 57 3.63 -25.91 6.74
N ASN A 58 3.02 -26.25 7.86
CA ASN A 58 2.05 -25.40 8.59
C ASN A 58 2.60 -23.99 8.92
N GLU A 59 3.89 -23.88 9.27
CA GLU A 59 4.54 -22.59 9.55
C GLU A 59 4.58 -21.66 8.33
N ARG A 60 4.70 -22.23 7.13
CA ARG A 60 4.70 -21.47 5.87
C ARG A 60 3.29 -21.11 5.42
N LEU A 61 2.29 -21.95 5.66
CA LEU A 61 0.88 -21.67 5.37
C LEU A 61 0.33 -20.49 6.17
N ILE A 62 0.80 -20.29 7.41
CA ILE A 62 0.41 -19.14 8.24
C ILE A 62 0.93 -17.82 7.65
N ASN A 63 2.13 -17.83 7.08
CA ASN A 63 2.79 -16.64 6.54
C ASN A 63 2.42 -16.35 5.08
N ASN A 64 2.30 -17.39 4.24
CA ASN A 64 1.98 -17.23 2.83
C ASN A 64 1.24 -18.45 2.25
N LYS A 65 -0.10 -18.37 2.23
CA LYS A 65 -0.98 -19.39 1.66
C LYS A 65 -0.83 -19.59 0.14
N TYR A 66 -0.30 -18.60 -0.57
CA TYR A 66 -0.16 -18.66 -2.04
C TYR A 66 0.93 -19.62 -2.52
N GLN A 67 1.82 -20.07 -1.62
CA GLN A 67 2.87 -21.04 -1.93
C GLN A 67 2.36 -22.48 -1.99
N ALA A 68 1.18 -22.75 -1.41
CA ALA A 68 0.57 -24.07 -1.50
C ALA A 68 0.22 -24.39 -2.95
N ALA A 69 0.44 -25.65 -3.34
CA ALA A 69 0.06 -26.13 -4.66
C ALA A 69 -1.47 -26.13 -4.81
N THR A 70 -1.95 -26.02 -6.05
CA THR A 70 -3.36 -26.26 -6.34
C THR A 70 -3.63 -27.77 -6.20
N HIS A 71 -4.77 -28.12 -5.60
CA HIS A 71 -5.17 -29.50 -5.39
C HIS A 71 -5.38 -30.21 -6.73
N LYS A 72 -4.92 -31.46 -6.85
CA LYS A 72 -4.92 -32.23 -8.12
C LYS A 72 -6.30 -32.31 -8.77
N LEU A 73 -7.33 -32.59 -7.95
CA LEU A 73 -8.72 -32.68 -8.39
C LEU A 73 -9.22 -31.37 -9.05
N TRP A 74 -8.71 -30.21 -8.61
CA TRP A 74 -9.04 -28.91 -9.20
C TRP A 74 -8.35 -28.70 -10.55
N GLU A 75 -7.10 -29.15 -10.70
CA GLU A 75 -6.40 -29.15 -11.98
C GLU A 75 -7.03 -30.13 -12.99
N GLU A 76 -7.50 -31.29 -12.52
CA GLU A 76 -8.23 -32.27 -13.33
C GLU A 76 -9.50 -31.65 -13.90
N ILE A 77 -10.38 -31.10 -13.05
CA ILE A 77 -11.61 -30.41 -13.48
C ILE A 77 -11.31 -29.29 -14.48
N LYS A 78 -10.26 -28.50 -14.24
CA LYS A 78 -9.84 -27.41 -15.13
C LYS A 78 -9.42 -27.92 -16.51
N SER A 79 -8.66 -29.01 -16.54
CA SER A 79 -8.10 -29.58 -17.78
C SER A 79 -9.12 -30.37 -18.60
N GLU A 80 -10.07 -31.03 -17.93
CA GLU A 80 -11.10 -31.85 -18.57
C GLU A 80 -12.30 -31.05 -19.06
N TYR A 81 -12.49 -29.81 -18.59
CA TYR A 81 -13.59 -28.96 -19.03
C TYR A 81 -13.49 -28.66 -20.53
N ASP A 82 -14.49 -29.14 -21.27
CA ASP A 82 -14.60 -28.96 -22.71
C ASP A 82 -16.04 -28.65 -23.11
N LEU A 83 -16.19 -27.79 -24.12
CA LEU A 83 -17.49 -27.31 -24.59
C LEU A 83 -17.53 -27.47 -26.12
N LYS A 84 -18.27 -28.48 -26.59
CA LYS A 84 -18.32 -28.85 -28.02
C LYS A 84 -19.44 -28.17 -28.79
N ASP A 85 -20.42 -27.60 -28.08
CA ASP A 85 -21.62 -27.01 -28.68
C ASP A 85 -21.35 -25.68 -29.40
N PHE A 86 -20.21 -25.03 -29.11
CA PHE A 86 -19.82 -23.75 -29.70
C PHE A 86 -18.35 -23.79 -30.13
N LEU A 87 -18.02 -23.08 -31.22
CA LEU A 87 -16.64 -22.93 -31.66
C LEU A 87 -15.83 -22.15 -30.60
N GLN A 88 -14.91 -22.83 -29.93
CA GLN A 88 -14.06 -22.22 -28.90
C GLN A 88 -12.82 -21.57 -29.52
N ILE A 89 -12.35 -20.50 -28.88
CA ILE A 89 -11.08 -19.86 -29.17
C ILE A 89 -9.99 -20.56 -28.35
N ASP A 90 -8.94 -21.06 -29.01
CA ASP A 90 -7.83 -21.75 -28.33
C ASP A 90 -6.77 -20.80 -27.73
N PHE A 91 -6.89 -19.50 -28.01
CA PHE A 91 -5.96 -18.49 -27.49
C PHE A 91 -6.31 -18.13 -26.04
N PRO A 92 -5.30 -17.95 -25.16
CA PRO A 92 -5.55 -17.59 -23.76
C PRO A 92 -6.21 -16.21 -23.64
N LEU A 93 -7.03 -16.04 -22.61
CA LEU A 93 -7.66 -14.76 -22.29
C LEU A 93 -6.62 -13.75 -21.81
N GLU A 94 -6.40 -12.71 -22.60
CA GLU A 94 -5.56 -11.58 -22.21
C GLU A 94 -6.40 -10.44 -21.63
N ARG A 95 -6.01 -9.97 -20.44
CA ARG A 95 -6.59 -8.72 -19.91
C ARG A 95 -6.16 -7.58 -20.81
N LEU A 96 -7.14 -6.80 -21.28
CA LEU A 96 -6.93 -5.53 -21.95
C LEU A 96 -6.05 -4.65 -21.07
N LYS A 97 -4.80 -4.47 -21.49
CA LYS A 97 -3.94 -3.42 -20.92
C LYS A 97 -4.69 -2.11 -21.13
N ARG A 98 -4.92 -1.37 -20.05
CA ARG A 98 -5.56 -0.05 -20.14
C ARG A 98 -4.84 0.73 -21.23
N LYS A 99 -5.55 1.20 -22.26
CA LYS A 99 -4.97 2.17 -23.19
C LYS A 99 -4.40 3.29 -22.33
N ILE A 100 -3.09 3.52 -22.41
CA ILE A 100 -2.48 4.68 -21.77
C ILE A 100 -3.21 5.87 -22.39
N SER A 101 -4.11 6.49 -21.62
CA SER A 101 -4.81 7.65 -22.13
C SER A 101 -3.80 8.78 -22.16
N VAL A 102 -3.15 8.95 -23.30
CA VAL A 102 -2.37 10.14 -23.57
C VAL A 102 -3.34 11.30 -23.45
N TYR A 103 -3.03 12.23 -22.55
CA TYR A 103 -3.83 13.43 -22.38
C TYR A 103 -3.46 14.36 -23.54
N ASP A 104 -4.27 14.31 -24.59
CA ASP A 104 -4.12 15.13 -25.78
C ASP A 104 -5.02 16.37 -25.72
N GLU A 105 -4.82 17.30 -26.66
CA GLU A 105 -5.61 18.52 -26.76
C GLU A 105 -7.11 18.21 -26.91
N ASN A 106 -7.45 17.17 -27.68
CA ASN A 106 -8.83 16.74 -27.88
C ASN A 106 -9.48 16.30 -26.56
N LYS A 107 -8.78 15.48 -25.76
CA LYS A 107 -9.31 15.01 -24.48
C LYS A 107 -9.48 16.14 -23.48
N PHE A 108 -8.55 17.10 -23.46
CA PHE A 108 -8.72 18.33 -22.69
C PHE A 108 -9.97 19.11 -23.13
N GLU A 109 -10.17 19.28 -24.44
CA GLU A 109 -11.34 19.98 -24.97
C GLU A 109 -12.66 19.30 -24.55
N TYR A 110 -12.75 17.97 -24.69
CA TYR A 110 -13.93 17.21 -24.28
C TYR A 110 -14.24 17.35 -22.79
N GLU A 111 -13.22 17.25 -21.93
CA GLU A 111 -13.37 17.42 -20.48
C GLU A 111 -13.78 18.85 -20.12
N TYR A 112 -13.19 19.86 -20.76
CA TYR A 112 -13.51 21.27 -20.55
C TYR A 112 -14.97 21.57 -20.93
N ILE A 113 -15.42 21.10 -22.09
CA ILE A 113 -16.82 21.23 -22.52
C ILE A 113 -17.75 20.50 -21.55
N ALA A 114 -17.39 19.29 -21.09
CA ALA A 114 -18.19 18.54 -20.13
C ALA A 114 -18.35 19.28 -18.79
N LEU A 115 -17.30 19.93 -18.30
CA LEU A 115 -17.33 20.75 -17.09
C LEU A 115 -18.26 21.95 -17.23
N ILE A 116 -18.17 22.67 -18.36
CA ILE A 116 -19.06 23.80 -18.66
C ILE A 116 -20.52 23.33 -18.74
N ARG A 117 -20.79 22.22 -19.44
CA ARG A 117 -22.13 21.63 -19.52
C ARG A 117 -22.67 21.29 -18.13
N LYS A 118 -21.85 20.67 -17.27
CA LYS A 118 -22.24 20.35 -15.89
C LYS A 118 -22.58 21.60 -15.10
N ALA A 119 -21.86 22.69 -15.32
CA ALA A 119 -22.15 23.94 -14.63
C ALA A 119 -23.47 24.56 -15.08
N TYR A 120 -23.79 24.53 -16.38
CA TYR A 120 -25.09 24.96 -16.88
C TYR A 120 -26.25 24.07 -16.39
N ILE A 121 -26.06 22.75 -16.34
CA ILE A 121 -27.07 21.81 -15.78
C ILE A 121 -27.38 22.16 -14.32
N ASN A 122 -26.40 22.65 -13.57
CA ASN A 122 -26.56 23.06 -12.18
C ASN A 122 -26.85 24.56 -12.01
N ASN A 123 -27.25 25.27 -13.07
CA ASN A 123 -27.60 26.69 -13.08
C ASN A 123 -26.51 27.63 -12.50
N LEU A 124 -25.23 27.30 -12.69
CA LEU A 124 -24.13 28.19 -12.34
C LEU A 124 -24.01 29.33 -13.36
N THR A 125 -23.86 30.56 -12.87
CA THR A 125 -23.63 31.74 -13.71
C THR A 125 -22.16 31.81 -14.14
N LEU A 126 -21.86 31.17 -15.26
CA LEU A 126 -20.56 31.25 -15.91
C LEU A 126 -20.54 32.41 -16.91
N ASP A 127 -19.83 33.49 -16.56
CA ASP A 127 -19.44 34.53 -17.50
C ASP A 127 -18.02 34.27 -18.02
N SER A 128 -17.71 34.85 -19.17
CA SER A 128 -16.40 34.88 -19.80
C SER A 128 -15.29 35.36 -18.86
N GLU A 129 -15.59 36.33 -17.99
CA GLU A 129 -14.63 36.84 -17.01
C GLU A 129 -14.37 35.83 -15.88
N ASN A 130 -15.41 35.12 -15.43
CA ASN A 130 -15.28 34.06 -14.43
C ASN A 130 -14.40 32.90 -14.95
N LEU A 131 -14.55 32.54 -16.23
CA LEU A 131 -13.72 31.49 -16.85
C LEU A 131 -12.25 31.91 -16.97
N LYS A 132 -11.97 33.17 -17.31
CA LYS A 132 -10.61 33.71 -17.33
C LYS A 132 -9.99 33.72 -15.94
N GLU A 133 -10.74 34.14 -14.93
CA GLU A 133 -10.25 34.14 -13.54
C GLU A 133 -9.91 32.72 -13.08
N LEU A 134 -10.76 31.73 -13.39
CA LEU A 134 -10.49 30.32 -13.10
C LEU A 134 -9.24 29.81 -13.82
N TYR A 135 -9.01 30.21 -15.07
CA TYR A 135 -7.78 29.89 -15.80
C TYR A 135 -6.54 30.44 -15.09
N PHE A 136 -6.54 31.71 -14.68
CA PHE A 136 -5.41 32.30 -13.96
C PHE A 136 -5.19 31.64 -12.59
N LYS A 137 -6.27 31.37 -11.83
CA LYS A 137 -6.21 30.62 -10.57
C LYS A 137 -5.60 29.23 -10.75
N ALA A 138 -6.00 28.50 -11.79
CA ALA A 138 -5.42 27.20 -12.12
C ALA A 138 -3.93 27.32 -12.46
N LYS A 139 -3.55 28.31 -13.26
CA LYS A 139 -2.15 28.58 -13.62
C LYS A 139 -1.28 28.95 -12.42
N GLU A 140 -1.82 29.71 -11.47
CA GLU A 140 -1.13 30.05 -10.22
C GLU A 140 -1.06 28.87 -9.23
N SER A 141 -2.05 27.98 -9.25
CA SER A 141 -2.06 26.79 -8.39
C SER A 141 -0.87 25.85 -8.66
N LEU A 142 -0.41 25.79 -9.91
CA LEU A 142 0.79 25.04 -10.31
C LEU A 142 2.08 25.60 -9.69
N LYS A 143 2.10 26.90 -9.35
CA LYS A 143 3.26 27.58 -8.75
C LYS A 143 3.23 27.55 -7.22
N LYS A 144 2.14 27.10 -6.60
CA LYS A 144 2.09 26.85 -5.16
C LYS A 144 2.85 25.54 -4.89
N THR A 145 4.18 25.62 -4.87
CA THR A 145 4.97 24.61 -4.18
C THR A 145 4.43 24.51 -2.76
N THR A 146 4.11 23.29 -2.33
CA THR A 146 3.96 22.93 -0.92
C THR A 146 5.33 23.02 -0.25
N THR A 147 5.98 24.19 -0.30
CA THR A 147 7.17 24.46 0.48
C THR A 147 6.69 24.41 1.92
N GLN A 148 7.11 23.37 2.65
CA GLN A 148 6.99 23.35 4.10
C GLN A 148 7.54 24.70 4.56
N LYS A 149 6.68 25.57 5.09
CA LYS A 149 7.15 26.81 5.72
C LYS A 149 8.12 26.35 6.79
N GLU A 150 9.41 26.60 6.59
CA GLU A 150 10.37 26.48 7.68
C GLU A 150 9.82 27.35 8.82
N LEU A 151 9.50 26.70 9.94
CA LEU A 151 9.11 27.39 11.15
C LEU A 151 10.22 28.42 11.44
N LYS A 152 9.85 29.70 11.56
CA LYS A 152 10.80 30.74 11.95
C LYS A 152 11.50 30.27 13.23
N LYS A 153 12.83 30.13 13.17
CA LYS A 153 13.62 29.78 14.34
C LYS A 153 13.65 31.00 15.27
N ASP A 154 13.19 30.86 16.50
CA ASP A 154 13.20 31.94 17.51
C ASP A 154 14.57 32.07 18.22
N TYR A 155 15.68 31.73 17.55
CA TYR A 155 17.04 31.80 18.11
C TYR A 155 18.09 32.14 17.05
N ILE A 156 19.21 32.70 17.51
CA ILE A 156 20.41 32.99 16.71
C ILE A 156 21.48 31.96 17.08
N GLU A 157 22.11 31.34 16.08
CA GLU A 157 23.24 30.43 16.30
C GLU A 157 24.52 31.25 16.53
N VAL A 158 25.22 31.02 17.65
CA VAL A 158 26.41 31.77 18.07
C VAL A 158 27.54 30.79 18.39
N ASP A 159 28.72 31.02 17.83
CA ASP A 159 29.92 30.25 18.15
C ASP A 159 30.71 30.97 19.25
N ILE A 160 30.88 30.31 20.40
CA ILE A 160 31.75 30.80 21.47
C ILE A 160 33.09 30.09 21.32
N ILE A 161 34.15 30.90 21.16
CA ILE A 161 35.53 30.42 21.12
C ILE A 161 36.08 30.54 22.53
N ASP A 162 36.42 29.42 23.14
CA ASP A 162 37.04 29.38 24.46
C ASP A 162 38.53 29.74 24.32
N GLU A 163 38.94 30.91 24.81
CA GLU A 163 40.26 31.52 24.53
C GLU A 163 41.44 30.68 25.03
N THR A 164 41.22 29.83 26.03
CA THR A 164 42.25 28.95 26.62
C THR A 164 42.41 27.62 25.89
N THR A 165 41.36 27.10 25.24
CA THR A 165 41.40 25.77 24.59
C THR A 165 41.26 25.83 23.07
N ASN A 166 40.99 27.02 22.51
CA ASN A 166 40.74 27.29 21.09
C ASN A 166 39.66 26.37 20.49
N LYS A 167 38.76 25.85 21.33
CA LYS A 167 37.64 25.00 20.94
C LYS A 167 36.44 25.87 20.61
N LYS A 168 35.83 25.60 19.46
CA LYS A 168 34.58 26.24 19.03
C LYS A 168 33.41 25.42 19.57
N GLU A 169 32.59 26.05 20.41
CA GLU A 169 31.33 25.47 20.86
C GLU A 169 30.16 26.28 20.30
N ASN A 170 29.20 25.58 19.68
CA ASN A 170 28.02 26.22 19.08
C ASN A 170 26.91 26.34 20.12
N PHE A 171 26.30 27.51 20.22
CA PHE A 171 25.21 27.82 21.15
C PHE A 171 24.00 28.43 20.42
N ARG A 172 22.83 28.38 21.06
CA ARG A 172 21.62 29.07 20.62
C ARG A 172 21.32 30.23 21.58
N LEU A 173 21.31 31.45 21.04
CA LEU A 173 20.94 32.67 21.74
C LEU A 173 19.47 32.99 21.45
N PHE A 174 18.65 33.00 22.49
CA PHE A 174 17.23 33.39 22.40
C PHE A 174 17.06 34.91 22.61
N PRO A 175 15.92 35.50 22.19
CA PRO A 175 15.63 36.93 22.37
C PRO A 175 15.62 37.40 23.84
N ASP A 176 15.46 36.47 24.78
CA ASP A 176 15.51 36.71 26.22
C ASP A 176 16.94 36.79 26.78
N GLY A 177 17.96 36.58 25.93
CA GLY A 177 19.37 36.58 26.32
C GLY A 177 19.85 35.25 26.90
N SER A 178 19.00 34.22 26.96
CA SER A 178 19.41 32.89 27.41
C SER A 178 20.24 32.18 26.35
N LEU A 179 21.29 31.49 26.80
CA LEU A 179 22.25 30.81 25.94
C LEU A 179 22.22 29.31 26.25
N ILE A 180 21.76 28.50 25.30
CA ILE A 180 21.54 27.06 25.51
C ILE A 180 22.42 26.26 24.53
N LYS A 181 23.13 25.25 25.06
CA LYS A 181 23.85 24.28 24.22
C LYS A 181 22.82 23.47 23.41
N PRO A 182 22.98 23.34 22.08
CA PRO A 182 22.07 22.53 21.29
C PRO A 182 22.11 21.10 21.81
N LEU A 183 20.92 20.55 22.10
CA LEU A 183 20.78 19.14 22.43
C LEU A 183 21.28 18.33 21.24
N ARG A 184 22.37 17.56 21.44
CA ARG A 184 22.80 16.56 20.47
C ARG A 184 21.75 15.46 20.47
N THR A 185 20.91 15.48 19.45
CA THR A 185 19.94 14.42 19.21
C THR A 185 20.57 13.47 18.22
N GLU A 186 20.93 12.28 18.68
CA GLU A 186 21.38 11.21 17.80
C GLU A 186 20.20 10.28 17.50
N THR A 187 20.06 9.92 16.24
CA THR A 187 19.06 8.95 15.82
C THR A 187 19.45 7.57 16.33
N VAL A 188 18.48 6.81 16.83
CA VAL A 188 18.66 5.45 17.33
C VAL A 188 19.38 4.52 16.33
N ALA A 189 19.20 4.76 15.02
CA ALA A 189 19.88 4.03 13.95
C ALA A 189 21.41 4.23 13.92
N ASN A 190 21.94 5.30 14.51
CA ASN A 190 23.37 5.59 14.52
C ASN A 190 24.07 5.08 15.80
N LEU A 191 23.30 4.57 16.78
CA LEU A 191 23.87 3.97 17.99
C LEU A 191 24.61 2.67 17.63
N SER A 192 25.73 2.41 18.31
CA SER A 192 26.36 1.09 18.29
C SER A 192 25.43 0.05 18.93
N ASP A 193 25.67 -1.24 18.66
CA ASP A 193 24.80 -2.31 19.15
C ASP A 193 24.74 -2.37 20.68
N TYR A 194 25.87 -2.09 21.36
CA TYR A 194 25.92 -1.99 22.81
C TYR A 194 25.12 -0.78 23.33
N GLU A 195 25.31 0.40 22.74
CA GLU A 195 24.60 1.61 23.15
C GLU A 195 23.09 1.51 22.90
N LEU A 196 22.70 0.84 21.81
CA LEU A 196 21.31 0.57 21.49
C LEU A 196 20.64 -0.32 22.54
N LEU A 197 21.33 -1.37 23.01
CA LEU A 197 20.82 -2.24 24.09
C LEU A 197 20.71 -1.49 25.42
N VAL A 198 21.74 -0.72 25.79
CA VAL A 198 21.69 0.12 27.01
C VAL A 198 20.57 1.17 26.93
N TYR A 199 20.33 1.73 25.75
CA TYR A 199 19.23 2.68 25.52
C TYR A 199 17.87 1.98 25.57
N LEU A 200 17.75 0.78 25.02
CA LEU A 200 16.55 -0.03 25.08
C LEU A 200 16.16 -0.36 26.52
N ASP A 201 17.12 -0.77 27.37
CA ASP A 201 16.87 -1.07 28.79
C ASP A 201 16.34 0.17 29.51
N LYS A 202 16.99 1.32 29.33
CA LYS A 202 16.58 2.60 29.95
C LYS A 202 15.20 3.07 29.51
N THR A 203 14.84 2.83 28.25
CA THR A 203 13.52 3.21 27.71
C THR A 203 12.44 2.20 28.12
N SER A 204 12.79 0.94 28.34
CA SER A 204 11.87 -0.10 28.81
C SER A 204 11.32 0.16 30.21
N GLU A 205 12.14 0.73 31.11
CA GLU A 205 11.73 1.11 32.47
C GLU A 205 10.66 2.20 32.48
N LYS A 206 10.66 3.06 31.45
CA LYS A 206 9.82 4.26 31.36
C LYS A 206 8.65 4.12 30.39
N GLN A 207 8.55 3.01 29.66
CA GLN A 207 7.57 2.83 28.58
C GLN A 207 6.11 3.01 29.01
N TYR A 208 5.79 2.78 30.29
CA TYR A 208 4.44 2.87 30.83
C TYR A 208 4.06 4.26 31.36
N LEU A 209 5.02 5.20 31.43
CA LEU A 209 4.80 6.51 32.04
C LEU A 209 4.01 7.45 31.13
N THR A 210 4.36 7.53 29.85
CA THR A 210 3.68 8.40 28.89
C THR A 210 3.59 7.78 27.49
N THR A 211 2.66 8.25 26.67
CA THR A 211 2.55 7.84 25.25
C THR A 211 3.83 8.16 24.47
N ARG A 212 4.51 9.26 24.84
CA ARG A 212 5.79 9.64 24.24
C ARG A 212 6.88 8.64 24.60
N ASP A 213 6.97 8.23 25.85
CA ASP A 213 7.97 7.24 26.30
C ASP A 213 7.73 5.86 25.68
N ASN A 214 6.47 5.47 25.50
CA ASN A 214 6.11 4.26 24.76
C ASN A 214 6.58 4.33 23.29
N HIS A 215 6.35 5.46 22.59
CA HIS A 215 6.85 5.62 21.23
C HIS A 215 8.38 5.58 21.15
N ILE A 216 9.08 6.17 22.13
CA ILE A 216 10.54 6.12 22.21
C ILE A 216 11.02 4.66 22.35
N TYR A 217 10.41 3.89 23.26
CA TYR A 217 10.71 2.48 23.44
C TYR A 217 10.45 1.66 22.17
N GLN A 218 9.32 1.87 21.50
CA GLN A 218 8.98 1.14 20.27
C GLN A 218 9.98 1.38 19.13
N VAL A 219 10.49 2.61 19.00
CA VAL A 219 11.51 2.94 17.99
C VAL A 219 12.82 2.20 18.30
N ALA A 220 13.26 2.21 19.57
CA ALA A 220 14.44 1.45 20.00
C ALA A 220 14.27 -0.06 19.80
N TYR A 221 13.11 -0.60 20.17
CA TYR A 221 12.79 -2.03 20.06
C TYR A 221 12.81 -2.51 18.60
N LYS A 222 12.20 -1.76 17.68
CA LYS A 222 12.19 -2.09 16.25
C LYS A 222 13.59 -2.09 15.65
N GLU A 223 14.43 -1.14 16.05
CA GLU A 223 15.82 -1.07 15.57
C GLU A 223 16.66 -2.24 16.14
N ALA A 224 16.49 -2.58 17.41
CA ALA A 224 17.14 -3.75 18.02
C ALA A 224 16.68 -5.08 17.38
N GLN A 225 15.39 -5.20 17.06
CA GLN A 225 14.82 -6.35 16.36
C GLN A 225 15.40 -6.47 14.95
N LYS A 226 15.52 -5.36 14.21
CA LYS A 226 16.11 -5.32 12.86
C LYS A 226 17.57 -5.80 12.86
N ARG A 227 18.31 -5.54 13.94
CA ARG A 227 19.71 -5.97 14.10
C ARG A 227 19.87 -7.37 14.72
N ASN A 228 18.78 -8.09 14.96
CA ASN A 228 18.77 -9.40 15.63
C ASN A 228 19.47 -9.38 17.02
N LEU A 229 19.41 -8.25 17.73
CA LEU A 229 20.03 -8.10 19.05
C LEU A 229 19.12 -8.58 20.19
N LEU A 230 17.84 -8.85 19.89
CA LEU A 230 16.87 -9.36 20.86
C LEU A 230 16.91 -10.89 20.89
N LEU A 231 17.05 -11.45 22.08
CA LEU A 231 16.89 -12.89 22.31
C LEU A 231 15.45 -13.27 21.95
N ASN A 232 15.30 -14.08 20.90
CA ASN A 232 14.02 -14.62 20.49
C ASN A 232 13.70 -15.80 21.42
N ILE A 233 13.35 -15.51 22.67
CA ILE A 233 12.98 -16.54 23.63
C ILE A 233 11.61 -17.08 23.16
N SER A 234 11.65 -18.14 22.36
CA SER A 234 10.49 -18.99 22.18
C SER A 234 10.05 -19.44 23.56
N THR A 235 8.78 -19.23 23.89
CA THR A 235 8.17 -19.61 25.17
C THR A 235 8.39 -21.08 25.57
N LYS A 236 8.88 -21.93 24.64
CA LYS A 236 9.32 -23.31 24.92
C LYS A 236 10.62 -23.44 25.73
N GLU A 237 11.56 -22.50 25.64
CA GLU A 237 12.83 -22.60 26.37
C GLU A 237 12.75 -22.07 27.81
N ALA A 238 11.86 -21.12 28.08
CA ALA A 238 11.64 -20.56 29.42
C ALA A 238 10.90 -21.53 30.38
N MET A 239 10.27 -22.60 29.88
CA MET A 239 9.55 -23.59 30.69
C MET A 239 10.42 -24.77 31.15
N LYS A 240 11.73 -24.76 30.88
CA LYS A 240 12.65 -25.86 31.25
C LYS A 240 13.64 -25.53 32.38
N PHE A 241 13.43 -24.46 33.12
CA PHE A 241 14.16 -24.17 34.36
C PHE A 241 13.20 -24.00 35.53
#